data_AF-A0A1G6BPA9-F1
#
_entry.id   AF-A0A1G6BPA9-F1
#
_cell.length_a   1.000
_cell.length_b   1.000
_cell.length_c   1.000
_cell.angle_alpha   90.00
_cell.angle_beta   90.00
_cell.angle_gamma   90.00
#
_symmetry.space_group_name_H-M   'P 1'
#
loop_
_entity.id
_entity.type
_entity.pdbx_description
1 polymer ?
#
loop_
_entity_poly.entity_id
_entity_poly.type
_entity_poly.pdbx_seq_one_letter_code
_entity_poly.pdbx_strand_id
1 'polypeptide(L)' 'MRQTAIAQLTKNMMIIDLMKETGWSRPRALAAVEELEAVGLVHFTPKGDLRLRMVSGGQ' A
#
# COMPACT_ATOMS: atom_id res chain seq x y z
N MET A 1 -13.40 7.08 5.61
CA MET A 1 -13.86 6.82 4.23
C MET A 1 -13.81 5.32 3.99
N ARG A 2 -14.89 4.70 3.50
CA ARG A 2 -14.91 3.25 3.21
C ARG A 2 -14.23 3.01 1.85
N GLN A 3 -13.14 2.24 1.82
CA GLN A 3 -12.48 1.87 0.57
C GLN A 3 -13.42 1.00 -0.27
N THR A 4 -13.36 1.13 -1.60
CA THR A 4 -14.13 0.29 -2.52
C THR A 4 -13.59 -1.14 -2.49
N ALA A 5 -14.42 -2.12 -2.89
CA ALA A 5 -13.98 -3.51 -2.96
C ALA A 5 -12.75 -3.69 -3.88
N ILE A 6 -12.68 -2.91 -4.97
CA ILE A 6 -11.55 -2.96 -5.90
C ILE A 6 -10.28 -2.33 -5.31
N ALA A 7 -10.38 -1.23 -4.55
CA ALA A 7 -9.25 -0.66 -3.84
C ALA A 7 -8.68 -1.63 -2.78
N GLN A 8 -9.58 -2.32 -2.06
CA GLN A 8 -9.19 -3.34 -1.08
C GLN A 8 -8.50 -4.55 -1.74
N LEU A 9 -8.94 -4.94 -2.93
CA LEU A 9 -8.30 -6.00 -3.71
C LEU A 9 -6.87 -5.61 -4.12
N THR A 10 -6.69 -4.40 -4.66
CA THR A 10 -5.35 -3.90 -5.03
C THR A 10 -4.42 -3.85 -3.82
N LYS A 11 -4.92 -3.37 -2.67
CA LYS A 11 -4.15 -3.38 -1.41
C LYS A 11 -3.75 -4.80 -1.00
N ASN A 12 -4.66 -5.77 -1.11
CA ASN A 12 -4.35 -7.17 -0.79
C ASN A 12 -3.32 -7.77 -1.75
N MET A 13 -3.36 -7.45 -3.05
CA MET A 13 -2.34 -7.88 -4.01
C MET A 13 -0.96 -7.33 -3.63
N MET A 14 -0.87 -6.04 -3.31
CA MET A 14 0.39 -5.43 -2.86
C MET A 14 0.95 -6.08 -1.58
N ILE A 15 0.08 -6.43 -0.63
CA ILE A 15 0.50 -7.16 0.58
C ILE A 15 1.05 -8.54 0.22
N ILE A 16 0.36 -9.30 -0.64
CA ILE A 16 0.81 -10.62 -1.07
C ILE A 16 2.16 -10.54 -1.79
N ASP A 17 2.34 -9.58 -2.68
CA ASP A 17 3.59 -9.43 -3.41
C ASP A 17 4.72 -8.98 -2.49
N LEU A 18 4.46 -8.06 -1.57
CA LEU A 18 5.44 -7.67 -0.54
C LEU A 18 5.87 -8.87 0.32
N MET A 19 4.93 -9.75 0.69
CA MET A 19 5.25 -10.99 1.41
C MET A 19 6.17 -11.91 0.60
N LYS A 20 5.93 -12.06 -0.71
CA LYS A 20 6.77 -12.90 -1.59
C LYS A 20 8.18 -12.33 -1.73
N GLU A 21 8.30 -11.04 -1.98
CA GLU A 21 9.59 -10.39 -2.26
C GLU A 21 10.48 -10.28 -1.01
N THR A 22 9.88 -10.17 0.18
CA THR A 22 10.62 -9.92 1.42
C THR A 22 10.65 -11.10 2.39
N GLY A 23 9.80 -12.12 2.18
CA GLY A 23 9.57 -13.19 3.15
C GLY A 23 8.80 -12.76 4.39
N TRP A 24 8.23 -11.55 4.42
CA TRP A 24 7.50 -11.04 5.59
C TRP A 24 6.19 -11.78 5.83
N SER A 25 5.80 -11.84 7.11
CA SER A 25 4.47 -12.28 7.50
C SER A 25 3.41 -11.26 7.09
N ARG A 26 2.16 -11.73 6.89
CA ARG A 26 1.04 -10.86 6.53
C ARG A 26 0.82 -9.68 7.49
N PRO A 27 0.88 -9.84 8.84
CA PRO A 27 0.74 -8.70 9.74
C PRO A 27 1.80 -7.62 9.54
N ARG A 28 3.06 -8.03 9.29
CA ARG A 28 4.16 -7.09 9.03
C ARG A 28 3.97 -6.36 7.71
N ALA A 29 3.64 -7.08 6.64
CA ALA A 29 3.40 -6.49 5.33
C ALA A 29 2.20 -5.53 5.34
N LEU A 30 1.11 -5.88 6.04
CA LEU A 30 -0.05 -5.01 6.22
C LEU A 30 0.33 -3.72 6.96
N ALA A 31 1.02 -3.83 8.10
CA ALA A 31 1.42 -2.67 8.88
C ALA A 31 2.31 -1.71 8.07
N ALA A 32 3.25 -2.23 7.29
CA ALA A 32 4.09 -1.42 6.42
C ALA A 32 3.28 -0.68 5.33
N VAL A 33 2.33 -1.35 4.68
CA VAL A 33 1.45 -0.71 3.68
C VAL A 33 0.56 0.37 4.33
N GLU A 34 0.04 0.10 5.52
CA GLU A 34 -0.78 1.08 6.28
C GLU A 34 0.03 2.30 6.71
N GLU A 35 1.28 2.10 7.14
CA GLU A 35 2.19 3.20 7.45
C GLU A 35 2.46 4.06 6.21
N LEU A 36 2.75 3.44 5.06
CA LEU A 36 2.96 4.15 3.79
C LEU A 36 1.72 4.93 3.32
N GLU A 37 0.52 4.40 3.55
CA GLU A 37 -0.73 5.14 3.33
C GLU A 37 -0.88 6.31 4.30
N ALA A 38 -0.56 6.11 5.58
CA ALA A 38 -0.68 7.14 6.62
C ALA A 38 0.27 8.32 6.38
N VAL A 39 1.49 8.06 5.91
CA VAL A 39 2.44 9.11 5.53
C VAL A 39 2.20 9.67 4.11
N GLY A 40 1.18 9.17 3.41
CA GLY A 40 0.79 9.64 2.08
C GLY A 40 1.80 9.34 0.97
N LEU A 41 2.64 8.33 1.17
CA LEU A 41 3.57 7.82 0.15
C LEU A 41 2.88 6.85 -0.81
N VAL A 42 1.88 6.12 -0.30
CA VAL A 42 1.05 5.18 -1.06
C VAL A 42 -0.41 5.62 -1.00
N HIS A 43 -1.14 5.48 -2.10
CA HIS A 43 -2.59 5.66 -2.11
C HIS A 43 -3.27 4.69 -3.06
N PHE A 44 -4.24 3.91 -2.55
CA PHE A 44 -5.09 3.06 -3.36
C PHE A 44 -6.34 3.84 -3.78
N THR A 45 -6.48 4.13 -5.08
CA THR A 45 -7.60 4.90 -5.60
C THR A 45 -8.89 4.08 -5.54
N PRO A 46 -10.08 4.72 -5.50
CA PRO A 46 -11.36 4.01 -5.56
C PRO A 46 -11.54 3.13 -6.81
N LYS A 47 -10.74 3.35 -7.86
CA LYS A 47 -10.74 2.58 -9.11
C LYS A 47 -9.83 1.35 -9.07
N GLY A 48 -9.03 1.20 -8.01
CA GLY A 48 -8.09 0.09 -7.85
C GLY A 48 -6.67 0.41 -8.33
N ASP A 49 -6.34 1.65 -8.62
CA ASP A 49 -4.97 2.03 -8.99
C ASP A 49 -4.11 2.24 -7.73
N LEU A 50 -2.82 1.90 -7.83
CA LEU A 50 -1.81 2.28 -6.85
C LEU A 50 -1.11 3.56 -7.31
N ARG A 51 -1.12 4.61 -6.47
CA ARG A 51 -0.32 5.82 -6.67
C ARG A 51 0.83 5.87 -5.67
N LEU A 52 2.02 6.16 -6.18
CA LEU A 52 3.22 6.40 -5.40
C LEU A 52 3.54 7.89 -5.39
N ARG A 53 3.83 8.45 -4.23
CA ARG A 53 4.38 9.79 -4.09
C ARG A 53 5.87 9.68 -3.85
N MET A 54 6.66 10.20 -4.79
CA MET A 54 8.09 10.38 -4.59
C MET A 54 8.31 11.61 -3.70
N VAL A 55 9.09 11.44 -2.64
CA VAL A 55 9.63 12.57 -1.87
C VAL A 55 11.03 12.84 -2.41
N SER A 56 11.22 13.98 -3.09
CA SER A 56 12.58 14.44 -3.41
C SER A 56 13.23 14.91 -2.12
N GLY A 57 14.30 14.27 -1.69
CA GLY A 57 15.12 14.73 -0.56
C GLY A 57 15.74 16.08 -0.91
N GLY A 58 15.17 17.17 -0.40
CA GLY A 58 15.61 18.51 -0.71
C GLY A 58 15.05 19.52 0.29
N GLN A 59 15.72 19.60 1.45
CA GLN A 59 16.23 20.83 2.07
C GLN A 59 17.17 20.45 3.21
#